data_AF-A0ABD1X2S9-F1
#
_entry.id   AF-A0ABD1X2S9-F1
#
_cell.length_a   1.000
_cell.length_b   1.000
_cell.length_c   1.000
_cell.angle_alpha   90.00
_cell.angle_beta   90.00
_cell.angle_gamma   90.00
#
_symmetry.space_group_name_H-M   'P 1'
#
loop_
_entity.id
_entity.type
_entity.pdbx_description
1 polymer ?
#
loop_
_entity_poly.entity_id
_entity_poly.type
_entity_poly.pdbx_seq_one_letter_code
_entity_poly.pdbx_strand_id
1 'polypeptide(L)'
;MEISIALSNNYGLIVNSFYELEPLFVDYLTIESKPKAFSVGPLCLTRSKKIELVLHYKCRWIQWLDKKLAKRNPVFYVAFGSQAEISSTQLTEIAGGLEESKVIFLWVVRKSGTELGEEFEDMIKETIDSSTQLPFFFRQDKGNV
;
A
#
# COMPACT_ATOMS: atom_id res chain seq x y z
N MET A 1 -3.93 29.88 -2.71
CA MET A 1 -3.17 31.13 -2.95
C MET A 1 -1.72 30.99 -2.49
N GLU A 2 -1.46 30.42 -1.29
CA GLU A 2 -0.10 30.26 -0.74
C GLU A 2 0.82 29.32 -1.54
N ILE A 3 0.32 28.19 -2.05
CA ILE A 3 1.13 27.25 -2.85
C ILE A 3 1.69 27.91 -4.13
N SER A 4 0.89 28.76 -4.78
CA SER A 4 1.31 29.50 -5.99
C SER A 4 2.41 30.53 -5.69
N ILE A 5 2.33 31.19 -4.53
CA ILE A 5 3.36 32.13 -4.07
C ILE A 5 4.66 31.38 -3.73
N ALA A 6 4.58 30.25 -3.05
CA ALA A 6 5.74 29.43 -2.73
C ALA A 6 6.41 28.85 -4.00
N LEU A 7 5.62 28.44 -4.99
CA LEU A 7 6.13 27.92 -6.27
C LEU A 7 6.79 29.00 -7.13
N SER A 8 6.36 30.27 -7.04
CA SER A 8 6.93 31.37 -7.80
C SER A 8 8.17 32.00 -7.14
N ASN A 9 8.31 31.90 -5.81
CA ASN A 9 9.42 32.48 -5.04
C ASN A 9 10.37 31.41 -4.46
N ASN A 10 10.83 30.47 -5.28
CA ASN A 10 11.85 29.49 -4.89
C ASN A 10 12.96 29.35 -5.95
N TYR A 11 14.05 28.66 -5.60
CA TYR A 11 15.20 28.47 -6.49
C TYR A 11 15.09 27.26 -7.42
N GLY A 12 14.18 26.33 -7.12
CA GLY A 12 13.98 25.10 -7.86
C GLY A 12 13.03 24.15 -7.13
N LEU A 13 12.34 23.32 -7.92
CA LEU A 13 11.40 22.33 -7.42
C LEU A 13 12.08 20.95 -7.38
N ILE A 14 12.11 20.29 -6.22
CA ILE A 14 12.55 18.91 -6.12
C ILE A 14 11.34 18.00 -6.28
N VAL A 15 11.38 17.10 -7.26
CA VAL A 15 10.28 16.19 -7.57
C VAL A 15 10.76 14.75 -7.40
N ASN A 16 10.01 13.97 -6.63
CA ASN A 16 10.23 12.52 -6.53
C ASN A 16 9.62 11.80 -7.75
N SER A 17 10.19 12.06 -8.92
CA SER A 17 9.87 11.43 -10.20
C SER A 17 11.15 11.25 -11.01
N PHE A 18 11.06 10.63 -12.18
CA PHE A 18 12.16 10.44 -13.13
C PHE A 18 11.64 10.52 -14.57
N TYR A 19 12.52 10.83 -15.52
CA TYR A 19 12.12 11.20 -16.88
C TYR A 19 11.35 10.09 -17.60
N GLU A 20 11.78 8.84 -17.45
CA GLU A 20 11.18 7.69 -18.11
C GLU A 20 9.75 7.38 -17.63
N LEU A 21 9.36 7.86 -16.44
CA LEU A 21 8.00 7.72 -15.91
C LEU A 21 7.06 8.80 -16.47
N GLU A 22 7.51 10.06 -16.50
CA GLU A 22 6.66 11.23 -16.79
C GLU A 22 7.35 12.24 -17.73
N PRO A 23 7.76 11.84 -18.95
CA PRO A 23 8.63 12.66 -19.80
C PRO A 23 7.98 14.01 -20.16
N LEU A 24 6.69 14.00 -20.53
CA LEU A 24 5.95 15.21 -20.88
C LEU A 24 5.86 16.22 -19.72
N PHE A 25 5.73 15.74 -18.49
CA PHE A 25 5.64 16.60 -17.31
C PHE A 25 7.01 17.18 -16.95
N VAL A 26 8.07 16.37 -17.04
CA VAL A 26 9.44 16.83 -16.80
C VAL A 26 9.86 17.87 -17.84
N ASP A 27 9.55 17.66 -19.11
CA ASP A 27 9.84 18.63 -20.18
C ASP A 27 9.08 19.94 -19.96
N TYR A 28 7.77 19.86 -19.68
CA TYR A 28 6.96 21.03 -19.36
C TYR A 28 7.53 21.83 -18.18
N LEU A 29 7.86 21.16 -17.07
CA LEU A 29 8.39 21.85 -15.89
C LEU A 29 9.82 22.39 -16.10
N THR A 30 10.62 21.76 -16.95
CA THR A 30 12.01 22.17 -17.17
C THR A 30 12.14 23.32 -18.18
N ILE A 31 11.29 23.32 -19.21
CA ILE A 31 11.35 24.26 -20.34
C ILE A 31 10.46 25.47 -20.07
N GLU A 32 9.21 25.24 -19.66
CA GLU A 32 8.16 26.27 -19.66
C GLU A 32 7.92 26.87 -18.27
N SER A 33 8.43 26.25 -17.21
CA SER A 33 8.18 26.69 -15.83
C SER A 33 9.45 27.26 -15.17
N LYS A 34 9.30 28.42 -14.51
CA LYS A 34 10.29 28.92 -13.56
C LYS A 34 9.69 28.85 -12.16
N PRO A 35 10.43 28.31 -11.19
CA PRO A 35 11.83 27.86 -11.22
C PRO A 35 12.00 26.40 -11.69
N LYS A 36 13.24 26.04 -12.09
CA LYS A 36 13.58 24.74 -12.69
C LYS A 36 13.19 23.56 -11.78
N ALA A 37 12.58 22.52 -12.35
CA ALA A 37 12.33 21.26 -11.67
C ALA A 37 13.52 20.30 -11.77
N PHE A 38 13.76 19.56 -10.69
CA PHE A 38 14.79 18.53 -10.55
C PHE A 38 14.11 17.22 -10.15
N SER A 39 13.98 16.32 -11.11
CA SER A 39 13.51 14.95 -10.90
C SER A 39 14.64 14.13 -10.27
N VAL A 40 14.49 13.79 -8.99
CA VAL A 40 15.52 13.07 -8.20
C VAL A 40 15.05 11.67 -7.76
N GLY A 41 13.93 11.21 -8.32
CA GLY A 41 13.34 9.93 -7.99
C GLY A 41 14.05 8.74 -8.63
N PRO A 42 13.68 7.51 -8.24
CA PRO A 42 12.75 7.21 -7.15
C PRO A 42 13.43 7.36 -5.77
N LEU A 43 12.89 8.24 -4.93
CA LEU A 43 13.24 8.35 -3.51
C LEU A 43 12.51 7.22 -2.76
N CYS A 44 13.16 6.06 -2.70
CA CYS A 44 12.65 4.92 -1.97
C CYS A 44 13.02 5.00 -0.49
N LEU A 45 12.15 4.45 0.37
CA LEU A 45 12.45 4.29 1.79
C LEU A 45 13.64 3.33 1.96
N THR A 46 14.77 3.84 2.45
CA THR A 46 15.89 3.01 2.87
C THR A 46 15.58 2.39 4.23
N ARG A 47 15.82 1.09 4.40
CA ARG A 47 15.62 0.38 5.67
C ARG A 47 16.37 1.09 6.80
N SER A 48 15.66 1.59 7.81
CA SER A 48 16.32 2.13 9.00
C SER A 48 16.84 0.98 9.87
N LYS A 49 18.03 1.12 10.46
CA LYS A 49 18.62 0.12 11.37
C LYS A 49 17.69 -0.27 12.55
N LYS A 50 16.71 0.58 12.87
CA LYS A 50 15.70 0.33 13.92
C LYS A 50 14.70 -0.78 13.53
N ILE A 51 14.40 -0.94 12.23
CA ILE A 51 13.54 -2.02 11.71
C ILE A 51 14.25 -3.37 11.82
N GLU A 52 15.58 -3.40 11.77
CA GLU A 52 16.40 -4.62 11.88
C GLU A 52 16.26 -5.29 13.26
N LEU A 53 16.11 -4.52 14.32
CA LEU A 53 15.89 -5.04 15.69
C LEU A 53 14.49 -5.62 15.89
N VAL A 54 13.45 -5.06 15.25
CA VAL A 54 12.08 -5.60 15.28
C VAL A 54 11.99 -6.92 14.48
N LEU A 55 12.82 -7.07 13.44
CA LEU A 55 12.88 -8.25 12.58
C LEU A 55 13.60 -9.47 13.20
N HIS A 56 14.17 -9.37 14.42
CA HIS A 56 14.70 -10.55 15.11
C HIS A 56 13.61 -11.63 15.33
N TYR A 57 12.34 -11.22 15.37
CA TYR A 57 11.19 -12.10 15.17
C TYR A 57 10.48 -11.74 13.86
N LYS A 58 10.64 -12.56 12.82
CA LYS A 58 9.89 -12.37 11.57
C LYS A 58 8.40 -12.31 11.88
N CYS A 59 7.73 -11.21 11.53
CA CYS A 59 6.28 -11.09 11.67
C CYS A 59 5.56 -12.24 10.93
N ARG A 60 4.42 -12.69 11.46
CA ARG A 60 3.69 -13.86 10.90
C ARG A 60 3.33 -13.71 9.42
N TRP A 61 2.97 -12.51 8.98
CA TRP A 61 2.67 -12.25 7.56
C TRP A 61 3.91 -12.38 6.68
N ILE A 62 5.11 -12.05 7.17
CA ILE A 62 6.39 -12.28 6.47
C ILE A 62 6.63 -13.78 6.34
N GLN A 63 6.44 -14.54 7.43
CA GLN A 63 6.57 -16.00 7.39
C GLN A 63 5.55 -16.64 6.45
N TRP A 64 4.33 -16.09 6.37
CA TRP A 64 3.31 -16.52 5.43
C TRP A 64 3.72 -16.23 3.98
N LEU A 65 4.27 -15.05 3.68
CA LEU A 65 4.84 -14.72 2.37
C LEU A 65 6.00 -15.65 2.00
N ASP A 66 6.91 -15.94 2.93
CA ASP A 66 8.02 -16.89 2.74
C ASP A 66 7.49 -18.28 2.34
N LYS A 67 6.40 -18.75 2.97
CA LYS A 67 5.76 -20.02 2.62
C LYS A 67 5.12 -20.00 1.22
N LYS A 68 4.50 -18.88 0.81
CA LYS A 68 3.94 -18.73 -0.54
C LYS A 68 5.03 -18.69 -1.60
N LEU A 69 6.13 -17.97 -1.34
CA LEU A 69 7.31 -17.93 -2.20
C LEU A 69 7.92 -19.34 -2.39
N ALA A 70 8.07 -20.10 -1.30
CA ALA A 70 8.57 -21.48 -1.36
C ALA A 70 7.72 -22.40 -2.25
N LYS A 71 6.40 -22.15 -2.33
CA LYS A 71 5.45 -22.87 -3.19
C LYS A 71 5.34 -22.28 -4.61
N ARG A 72 6.06 -21.20 -4.93
CA ARG A 72 5.89 -20.41 -6.17
C ARG A 72 4.47 -19.89 -6.37
N ASN A 73 3.78 -19.61 -5.26
CA ASN A 73 2.44 -19.05 -5.26
C ASN A 73 2.57 -17.52 -5.23
N PRO A 74 2.26 -16.79 -6.32
CA PRO A 74 2.30 -15.34 -6.33
C PRO A 74 1.24 -14.77 -5.39
N VAL A 75 1.57 -13.68 -4.71
CA VAL A 75 0.68 -13.01 -3.77
C VAL A 75 0.34 -11.62 -4.28
N PHE A 76 -0.95 -11.32 -4.38
CA PHE A 76 -1.47 -10.02 -4.76
C PHE A 76 -1.51 -9.08 -3.55
N TYR A 77 -0.71 -8.01 -3.57
CA TYR A 77 -0.70 -7.02 -2.50
C TYR A 77 -1.74 -5.93 -2.76
N VAL A 78 -2.61 -5.69 -1.80
CA VAL A 78 -3.67 -4.67 -1.88
C VAL A 78 -3.51 -3.69 -0.73
N ALA A 79 -3.36 -2.41 -1.04
CA ALA A 79 -3.34 -1.34 -0.06
C ALA A 79 -3.73 -0.02 -0.72
N PHE A 80 -4.55 0.76 -0.02
CA PHE A 80 -5.05 2.05 -0.51
C PHE A 80 -4.30 3.24 0.13
N GLY A 81 -3.02 3.06 0.42
CA GLY A 81 -2.21 4.10 1.07
C GLY A 81 -2.71 4.48 2.47
N SER A 82 -2.13 5.54 3.04
CA SER A 82 -2.44 5.95 4.42
C SER A 82 -3.59 6.95 4.53
N GLN A 83 -4.00 7.57 3.43
CA GLN A 83 -4.96 8.68 3.38
C GLN A 83 -6.28 8.33 2.68
N ALA A 84 -6.42 7.14 2.08
CA ALA A 84 -7.69 6.78 1.47
C ALA A 84 -8.74 6.47 2.54
N GLU A 85 -9.93 7.02 2.32
CA GLU A 85 -11.16 6.66 3.02
C GLU A 85 -12.01 5.83 2.06
N ILE A 86 -12.38 4.62 2.49
CA ILE A 86 -13.16 3.67 1.69
C ILE A 86 -14.42 3.37 2.49
N SER A 87 -15.58 3.48 1.85
CA SER A 87 -16.85 3.18 2.52
C SER A 87 -16.96 1.68 2.85
N SER A 88 -17.79 1.34 3.83
CA SER A 88 -18.07 -0.06 4.17
C SER A 88 -18.58 -0.85 2.96
N THR A 89 -19.50 -0.27 2.18
CA THR A 89 -20.01 -0.88 0.95
C THR A 89 -18.88 -1.19 -0.05
N GLN A 90 -17.95 -0.25 -0.25
CA GLN A 90 -16.81 -0.48 -1.14
C GLN A 90 -15.87 -1.55 -0.59
N LEU A 91 -15.64 -1.59 0.72
CA LEU A 91 -14.84 -2.65 1.35
C LEU A 91 -15.47 -4.03 1.14
N THR A 92 -16.80 -4.16 1.26
CA THR A 92 -17.52 -5.40 0.99
C THR A 92 -17.37 -5.85 -0.46
N GLU A 93 -17.55 -4.95 -1.42
CA GLU A 93 -17.38 -5.28 -2.84
C GLU A 93 -15.93 -5.69 -3.18
N ILE A 94 -14.94 -5.01 -2.59
CA ILE A 94 -13.52 -5.39 -2.76
C ILE A 94 -13.26 -6.77 -2.17
N ALA A 95 -13.82 -7.08 -0.99
CA ALA A 95 -13.69 -8.39 -0.36
C ALA A 95 -14.31 -9.49 -1.24
N GLY A 96 -15.52 -9.27 -1.76
CA GLY A 96 -16.19 -10.18 -2.68
C GLY A 96 -15.36 -10.42 -3.95
N GLY A 97 -14.88 -9.36 -4.59
CA GLY A 97 -14.03 -9.48 -5.79
C GLY A 97 -12.72 -10.24 -5.52
N LEU A 98 -12.08 -10.02 -4.37
CA LEU A 98 -10.89 -10.77 -3.97
C LEU A 98 -11.19 -12.25 -3.73
N GLU A 99 -12.34 -12.58 -3.13
CA GLU A 99 -12.75 -13.97 -2.93
C GLU A 99 -13.05 -14.70 -4.24
N GLU A 100 -13.81 -14.04 -5.13
CA GLU A 100 -14.22 -14.55 -6.43
C GLU A 100 -13.03 -14.75 -7.38
N SER A 101 -12.04 -13.86 -7.35
CA SER A 101 -10.85 -13.92 -8.20
C SER A 101 -9.98 -15.16 -8.00
N LYS A 102 -10.16 -15.88 -6.88
CA LYS A 102 -9.36 -17.06 -6.47
C LYS A 102 -7.85 -16.80 -6.37
N VAL A 103 -7.42 -15.54 -6.37
CA VAL A 103 -6.00 -15.19 -6.16
C VAL A 103 -5.64 -15.32 -4.68
N ILE A 104 -4.35 -15.55 -4.42
CA ILE A 104 -3.79 -15.44 -3.09
C ILE A 104 -3.42 -13.97 -2.88
N PHE A 105 -3.96 -13.33 -1.85
CA PHE A 105 -3.74 -11.91 -1.61
C PHE A 105 -3.26 -11.62 -0.19
N LEU A 106 -2.61 -10.47 -0.03
CA LEU A 106 -2.30 -9.78 1.22
C LEU A 106 -2.93 -8.39 1.14
N TRP A 107 -4.00 -8.17 1.87
CA TRP A 107 -4.76 -6.91 1.85
C TRP A 107 -4.62 -6.17 3.19
N VAL A 108 -4.22 -4.91 3.11
CA VAL A 108 -4.16 -3.99 4.26
C VAL A 108 -5.48 -3.24 4.37
N VAL A 109 -6.20 -3.46 5.45
CA VAL A 109 -7.50 -2.81 5.71
C VAL A 109 -7.39 -1.92 6.93
N ARG A 110 -7.85 -0.68 6.80
CA ARG A 110 -7.86 0.28 7.91
C ARG A 110 -9.23 0.25 8.58
N LYS A 111 -9.25 0.29 9.92
CA LYS A 111 -10.46 0.68 10.66
C LYS A 111 -10.65 2.18 10.45
N SER A 112 -11.68 2.58 9.70
CA SER A 112 -12.13 3.97 9.68
C SER A 112 -12.70 4.34 11.06
N GLY A 113 -12.66 5.63 11.42
CA GLY A 113 -13.19 6.12 12.71
C GLY A 113 -14.70 5.90 12.86
N THR A 114 -15.42 5.67 11.77
CA THR A 114 -16.72 5.01 11.74
C THR A 114 -16.47 3.51 11.68
N GLU A 115 -16.91 2.84 12.75
CA GLU A 115 -16.93 1.40 12.94
C GLU A 115 -17.07 0.65 11.61
N LEU A 116 -16.11 -0.24 11.32
CA LEU A 116 -16.33 -1.26 10.28
C LEU A 116 -17.66 -1.92 10.66
N GLY A 117 -18.65 -1.92 9.75
CA GLY A 117 -19.96 -2.47 10.06
C GLY A 117 -19.83 -3.88 10.65
N GLU A 118 -20.66 -4.23 11.63
CA GLU A 118 -20.58 -5.50 12.36
C GLU A 118 -20.48 -6.71 11.42
N GLU A 119 -21.19 -6.69 10.28
CA GLU A 119 -21.13 -7.70 9.22
C GLU A 119 -19.72 -7.88 8.63
N PHE A 120 -18.99 -6.79 8.42
CA PHE A 120 -17.62 -6.84 7.92
C PHE A 120 -16.66 -7.28 9.03
N GLU A 121 -16.86 -6.84 10.28
CA GLU A 121 -16.07 -7.35 11.41
C GLU A 121 -16.27 -8.84 11.65
N ASP A 122 -17.47 -9.38 11.42
CA ASP A 122 -17.76 -10.80 11.60
C ASP A 122 -17.20 -11.64 10.42
N MET A 123 -17.30 -11.15 9.18
CA MET A 123 -16.60 -11.72 8.02
C MET A 123 -15.07 -11.74 8.24
N ILE A 124 -14.54 -10.69 8.87
CA ILE A 124 -13.15 -10.54 9.28
C ILE A 124 -12.79 -11.58 10.36
N LYS A 125 -13.64 -11.76 11.39
CA LYS A 125 -13.40 -12.72 12.49
C LYS A 125 -13.44 -14.17 12.03
N GLU A 126 -14.28 -14.52 11.06
CA GLU A 126 -14.33 -15.89 10.52
C GLU A 126 -13.10 -16.25 9.67
N THR A 127 -12.46 -15.25 9.06
CA THR A 127 -11.27 -15.45 8.20
C THR A 127 -9.95 -15.34 8.98
N ILE A 128 -9.98 -14.68 10.14
CA ILE A 128 -8.83 -14.53 11.03
C ILE A 128 -8.82 -15.69 12.03
N ASP A 129 -7.80 -16.55 11.97
CA ASP A 129 -7.40 -17.30 13.18
C ASP A 129 -7.14 -16.25 14.27
N SER A 130 -7.91 -16.36 15.36
CA SER A 130 -8.09 -15.49 16.53
C SER A 130 -6.83 -14.86 17.16
N SER A 131 -5.65 -15.16 16.64
CA SER A 131 -4.34 -14.80 17.15
C SER A 131 -3.62 -13.68 16.36
N THR A 132 -4.27 -13.00 15.39
CA THR A 132 -3.63 -11.98 14.53
C THR A 132 -4.08 -10.56 14.86
N GLN A 133 -3.43 -9.90 15.81
CA GLN A 133 -3.70 -8.50 16.24
C GLN A 133 -3.18 -7.42 15.26
N LEU A 134 -3.23 -7.62 13.94
CA LEU A 134 -2.73 -6.63 12.96
C LEU A 134 -3.71 -6.42 11.79
N PRO A 135 -3.71 -5.25 11.12
CA PRO A 135 -4.71 -4.87 10.10
C PRO A 135 -4.53 -5.55 8.73
N PHE A 136 -4.00 -6.78 8.72
CA PHE A 136 -3.66 -7.50 7.50
C PHE A 136 -4.56 -8.72 7.33
N PHE A 137 -5.13 -8.84 6.14
CA PHE A 137 -5.93 -9.97 5.67
C PHE A 137 -5.14 -10.76 4.64
N PHE A 138 -5.12 -12.09 4.78
CA PHE A 138 -4.47 -12.92 3.79
C PHE A 138 -5.19 -14.25 3.63
N ARG A 139 -5.34 -14.68 2.38
CA ARG A 139 -6.03 -15.93 2.04
C ARG A 139 -5.11 -17.12 2.24
N GLN A 140 -5.46 -18.03 3.15
CA GLN A 140 -4.80 -19.34 3.19
C GLN A 140 -5.29 -20.19 2.01
N ASP A 141 -4.37 -20.93 1.38
CA ASP A 141 -4.81 -21.98 0.47
C ASP A 141 -5.45 -23.03 1.35
N LYS A 142 -6.77 -23.19 1.29
CA LYS A 142 -7.39 -24.44 1.72
C LYS A 142 -6.85 -25.49 0.76
N GLY A 143 -5.83 -26.23 1.20
CA GLY A 143 -5.36 -27.38 0.46
C GLY A 143 -6.55 -28.31 0.25
N ASN A 144 -6.87 -28.61 -1.00
CA ASN A 144 -7.54 -29.87 -1.28
C ASN A 144 -6.50 -30.95 -0.97
N VAL A 145 -6.62 -31.51 0.25
CA VAL A 145 -5.92 -32.70 0.80
C VAL A 145 -4.39 -32.65 0.73
#